data_AF-A0A7J4PQA6-F1
#
_entry.id   AF-A0A7J4PQA6-F1
#
_cell.length_a   1.000
_cell.length_b   1.000
_cell.length_c   1.000
_cell.angle_alpha   90.00
_cell.angle_beta   90.00
_cell.angle_gamma   90.00
#
_symmetry.space_group_name_H-M   'P 1'
#
loop_
_entity.id
_entity.type
_entity.pdbx_description
1 polymer ?
#
loop_
_entity_poly.entity_id
_entity_poly.type
_entity_poly.pdbx_seq_one_letter_code
_entity_poly.pdbx_strand_id
1 'polypeptide(L)' 'MIRAKLEGDKLLIPENIIQKAGLKDGDEVEVGLEDGKVVIKPLVGSAQFKKELRGCVESSKIDPLEAKRIWEA' A
#
# COMPACT_ATOMS: atom_id res chain seq x y z
N MET A 1 4.15 -18.32 5.04
CA MET A 1 3.24 -18.03 6.18
C MET A 1 4.02 -18.25 7.46
N ILE A 2 3.95 -17.31 8.40
CA ILE A 2 4.63 -17.39 9.70
C ILE A 2 3.55 -17.44 10.78
N ARG A 3 3.79 -18.19 11.86
CA ARG A 3 2.88 -18.20 13.01
C ARG A 3 3.10 -16.92 13.82
N ALA A 4 2.04 -16.16 14.02
CA ALA A 4 1.99 -15.03 14.95
C ALA A 4 1.06 -15.37 16.11
N LYS A 5 1.32 -14.79 17.27
CA LYS A 5 0.49 -14.96 18.47
C LYS A 5 -0.44 -13.76 18.63
N LEU A 6 -1.71 -14.04 18.86
CA LEU A 6 -2.68 -13.03 19.29
C LEU A 6 -2.58 -12.90 20.81
N GLU A 7 -2.32 -11.70 21.31
CA GLU A 7 -2.25 -11.40 22.74
C GLU A 7 -3.31 -10.34 23.06
N GLY A 8 -4.44 -10.79 23.61
CA GLY A 8 -5.63 -9.94 23.77
C GLY A 8 -6.18 -9.49 22.43
N ASP A 9 -6.18 -8.18 22.20
CA ASP A 9 -6.59 -7.49 20.97
C ASP A 9 -5.42 -7.17 20.03
N LYS A 10 -4.19 -7.55 20.40
CA LYS A 10 -2.97 -7.22 19.65
C LYS A 10 -2.43 -8.45 18.92
N LEU A 11 -2.23 -8.32 17.61
CA LEU A 11 -1.51 -9.31 16.82
C LEU A 11 -0.09 -8.82 16.58
N LEU A 12 0.89 -9.51 17.16
CA LEU A 12 2.31 -9.18 16.94
C LEU A 12 2.73 -9.68 15.57
N ILE A 13 2.96 -8.75 14.64
CA ILE A 13 3.46 -9.05 13.30
C ILE A 13 4.99 -9.08 13.35
N PRO A 14 5.62 -10.17 12.90
CA PRO A 14 7.07 -10.25 12.82
C PRO A 14 7.69 -9.12 11.99
N GLU A 15 8.83 -8.57 12.44
CA GLU A 15 9.52 -7.43 11.80
C GLU A 15 9.80 -7.66 10.31
N ASN A 16 10.17 -8.88 9.93
CA ASN A 16 10.44 -9.23 8.54
C ASN A 16 9.21 -9.12 7.62
N ILE A 17 7.99 -9.23 8.17
CA ILE A 17 6.75 -9.00 7.43
C ILE A 17 6.46 -7.49 7.36
N ILE A 18 6.62 -6.77 8.46
CA ILE A 18 6.46 -5.31 8.54
C ILE A 18 7.34 -4.61 7.49
N GLN A 19 8.64 -4.94 7.46
CA GLN A 19 9.58 -4.35 6.51
C GLN A 19 9.25 -4.69 5.05
N LYS A 20 8.83 -5.94 4.77
CA LYS A 20 8.42 -6.34 3.41
C LYS A 20 7.13 -5.67 2.95
N ALA A 21 6.25 -5.34 3.89
CA ALA A 21 5.04 -4.57 3.63
C ALA A 21 5.32 -3.05 3.52
N GLY A 22 6.57 -2.62 3.72
CA GLY A 22 6.99 -1.22 3.63
C GLY A 22 6.53 -0.36 4.82
N LEU A 23 6.07 -0.98 5.91
CA LEU A 23 5.59 -0.31 7.10
C LEU A 23 6.74 0.08 8.04
N LYS A 24 6.54 1.15 8.80
CA LYS A 24 7.44 1.66 9.84
C LYS A 24 6.68 1.89 11.14
N ASP A 25 7.42 1.95 12.24
CA ASP A 25 6.86 2.35 13.52
C ASP A 25 6.22 3.75 13.41
N GLY A 26 4.98 3.86 13.89
CA GLY A 26 4.18 5.08 13.79
C GLY A 26 3.39 5.26 12.48
N ASP A 27 3.51 4.36 11.50
CA ASP A 27 2.68 4.42 10.30
C ASP A 27 1.21 4.11 10.62
N GLU A 28 0.31 4.93 10.10
CA GLU A 28 -1.12 4.61 10.08
C GLU A 28 -1.41 3.60 8.94
N VAL A 29 -2.28 2.64 9.22
CA VAL A 29 -2.63 1.56 8.28
C VAL A 29 -4.15 1.38 8.18
N GLU A 30 -4.61 0.95 7.01
CA GLU A 30 -5.97 0.47 6.84
C GLU A 30 -6.03 -1.02 7.21
N VAL A 31 -7.01 -1.40 8.04
CA VAL A 31 -7.23 -2.79 8.45
C VAL A 31 -8.63 -3.21 8.03
N GLY A 32 -8.73 -4.30 7.27
CA GLY A 32 -10.00 -4.80 6.75
C GLY A 32 -10.09 -6.33 6.73
N LEU A 33 -11.24 -6.83 6.30
CA LEU A 33 -11.50 -8.25 6.08
C LEU A 33 -11.79 -8.49 4.60
N GLU A 34 -10.94 -9.26 3.92
CA GLU A 34 -11.11 -9.65 2.51
C GLU A 34 -11.00 -11.17 2.40
N ASP A 35 -12.00 -11.82 1.80
CA ASP A 35 -12.05 -13.29 1.62
C ASP A 35 -11.80 -14.09 2.93
N GLY A 36 -12.33 -13.60 4.05
CA GLY A 36 -12.15 -14.19 5.37
C GLY A 36 -10.75 -14.03 5.97
N LYS A 37 -9.91 -13.18 5.39
CA LYS A 37 -8.55 -12.88 5.85
C LYS A 37 -8.48 -11.45 6.35
N VAL A 38 -7.76 -11.25 7.45
CA VAL A 38 -7.40 -9.90 7.89
C VAL A 38 -6.33 -9.37 6.96
N VAL A 39 -6.61 -8.24 6.33
CA VAL A 39 -5.68 -7.55 5.41
C VAL A 39 -5.31 -6.21 6.02
N ILE A 40 -4.02 -5.91 6.00
CA ILE A 40 -3.44 -4.66 6.50
C ILE A 40 -2.74 -3.99 5.32
N LYS A 41 -3.14 -2.77 4.99
CA LYS A 41 -2.60 -1.99 3.88
C LYS A 41 -1.96 -0.72 4.41
N PRO A 42 -0.73 -0.35 3.98
CA PRO A 42 -0.20 0.98 4.28
C PRO A 42 -1.15 2.05 3.74
N LEU A 43 -1.39 3.10 4.51
CA LEU A 43 -2.07 4.29 4.00
C LEU A 43 -1.10 5.05 3.10
N VAL A 44 -0.98 4.60 1.85
CA VAL A 44 -0.24 5.35 0.83
C VAL A 44 -0.99 6.65 0.57
N GLY A 45 -0.49 7.73 1.15
CA GLY A 45 -0.93 9.08 0.82
C GLY A 45 -0.86 9.27 -0.70
N SER A 46 -1.81 10.01 -1.25
CA SER A 46 -1.93 10.25 -2.71
C SER A 46 -0.63 10.72 -3.39
N ALA A 47 0.28 11.35 -2.64
CA ALA A 47 1.61 11.74 -3.10
C ALA A 47 2.55 10.55 -3.38
N GLN A 48 2.52 9.51 -2.53
CA GLN A 48 3.34 8.31 -2.70
C GLN A 48 2.77 7.42 -3.80
N PHE A 49 1.44 7.28 -3.88
CA PHE A 49 0.78 6.61 -5.02
C PHE A 49 1.15 7.25 -6.36
N LYS A 50 1.10 8.59 -6.46
CA LYS A 50 1.54 9.31 -7.68
C LYS A 50 3.02 9.07 -8.01
N LYS A 51 3.88 8.92 -7.00
CA LYS A 51 5.30 8.64 -7.20
C LYS A 51 5.54 7.20 -7.68
N GLU A 52 4.79 6.23 -7.17
CA GLU A 52 4.87 4.82 -7.56
C GLU A 52 4.21 4.53 -8.91
N LEU A 53 3.16 5.28 -9.28
CA LEU A 53 2.59 5.24 -10.63
C LEU A 53 3.58 5.67 -11.72
N ARG A 54 4.61 6.47 -11.39
CA ARG A 54 5.72 6.73 -12.34
C ARG A 54 6.48 5.45 -12.71
N GLY A 55 6.49 4.46 -11.83
CA GLY A 55 7.17 3.18 -12.04
C GLY A 55 6.39 2.21 -12.93
N CYS A 56 5.05 2.22 -12.89
CA CYS A 56 4.22 1.37 -13.78
C CYS A 56 4.18 1.86 -15.24
N VAL A 57 4.74 3.03 -15.51
CA VAL A 57 4.80 3.62 -16.83
C VAL A 57 6.28 3.81 -17.21
N GLU A 58 6.99 2.70 -17.40
CA GLU A 58 8.42 2.68 -17.73
C GLU A 58 8.81 3.52 -18.98
N SER A 59 7.84 3.97 -19.80
CA SER A 59 8.11 4.60 -21.10
C SER A 59 7.28 5.85 -21.46
N SER A 60 6.36 6.32 -20.62
CA SER A 60 5.59 7.54 -21.00
C SER A 60 6.25 8.79 -20.46
N LYS A 61 6.70 9.64 -21.40
CA LYS A 61 7.19 11.00 -21.15
C LYS A 61 6.07 12.02 -20.85
N ILE A 62 4.84 11.54 -20.70
CA ILE A 62 3.63 12.36 -20.62
C ILE A 62 3.14 12.34 -19.18
N ASP A 63 2.90 13.53 -18.62
CA ASP A 63 2.31 13.65 -17.29
C ASP A 63 0.92 12.99 -17.28
N PRO A 64 0.60 12.12 -16.29
CA PRO A 64 -0.68 11.44 -16.25
C PRO A 64 -1.91 12.37 -16.25
N LEU A 65 -1.77 13.61 -15.77
CA LEU A 65 -2.85 14.61 -15.84
C LEU A 65 -3.00 15.17 -17.26
N GLU A 66 -1.93 15.28 -18.03
CA GLU A 66 -1.99 15.65 -19.46
C GLU A 66 -2.65 14.55 -20.28
N ALA A 67 -2.41 13.27 -19.96
CA ALA A 67 -3.06 12.14 -20.64
C ALA A 67 -4.59 12.17 -20.51
N LYS A 68 -5.12 12.71 -19.41
CA LYS A 68 -6.56 12.84 -19.18
C LYS A 68 -7.24 13.72 -20.24
N ARG A 69 -6.54 14.71 -20.81
CA ARG A 69 -7.07 15.61 -21.84
C ARG A 69 -7.37 14.91 -23.18
N ILE A 70 -6.80 13.73 -23.42
CA ILE A 70 -7.01 12.96 -24.66
C ILE A 70 -8.43 12.37 -24.71
N TRP A 71 -9.08 12.20 -23.56
CA TRP A 71 -10.39 11.55 -23.44
C TRP A 71 -11.55 12.55 -23.28
N GLU A 72 -11.27 13.86 -23.29
CA GLU A 72 -12.28 14.94 -23.25
C GLU A 72 -12.64 15.47 -24.65
N ALA A 73 -12.53 14.63 -25.68
CA ALA A 73 -12.90 14.94 -27.07
C ALA A 73 -14.27 14.36 -27.45
#